data_AF-A0A1G7BAN5-F1
#
_entry.id   AF-A0A1G7BAN5-F1
#
_cell.length_a   1.000
_cell.length_b   1.000
_cell.length_c   1.000
_cell.angle_alpha   90.00
_cell.angle_beta   90.00
_cell.angle_gamma   90.00
#
_symmetry.space_group_name_H-M   'P 1'
#
loop_
_entity.id
_entity.type
_entity.pdbx_description
1 polymer ?
#
loop_
_entity_poly.entity_id
_entity_poly.type
_entity_poly.pdbx_seq_one_letter_code
_entity_poly.pdbx_strand_id
1 'polypeptide(L)' 'MSPAQWLVRARVRRGQELLESTSLSIEQIVSKVGLGSSANFRAQFVRQVGVSPSEYRRSFGGRSFGASLA' A
#
# COMPACT_ATOMS: atom_id res chain seq x y z
N MET A 1 -21.05 -1.50 -8.47
CA MET A 1 -19.97 -0.97 -7.60
C MET A 1 -20.54 0.23 -6.85
N SER A 2 -20.46 0.24 -5.52
CA SER A 2 -20.96 1.37 -4.70
C SER A 2 -19.88 2.45 -4.51
N PRO A 3 -20.25 3.70 -4.15
CA PRO A 3 -19.28 4.75 -3.83
C PRO A 3 -18.29 4.34 -2.73
N ALA A 4 -18.75 3.62 -1.71
CA ALA A 4 -17.89 3.09 -0.65
C ALA A 4 -16.87 2.07 -1.19
N GLN A 5 -17.29 1.16 -2.09
CA GLN A 5 -16.38 0.21 -2.72
C GLN A 5 -15.35 0.91 -3.60
N TRP A 6 -15.75 1.94 -4.34
CA TRP A 6 -14.82 2.75 -5.12
C TRP A 6 -13.77 3.43 -4.23
N LEU A 7 -14.20 4.00 -3.09
CA LEU A 7 -13.28 4.67 -2.17
C LEU A 7 -12.25 3.69 -1.57
N VAL A 8 -12.68 2.48 -1.19
CA VAL A 8 -11.74 1.46 -0.70
C VAL A 8 -10.75 1.07 -1.80
N ARG A 9 -11.18 0.95 -3.07
CA ARG A 9 -10.27 0.70 -4.21
C ARG A 9 -9.27 1.83 -4.41
N ALA A 10 -9.72 3.08 -4.37
CA ALA A 10 -8.84 4.24 -4.50
C ALA A 10 -7.78 4.29 -3.38
N ARG A 11 -8.17 3.97 -2.14
CA ARG A 11 -7.24 3.91 -1.00
C ARG A 11 -6.22 2.78 -1.12
N VAL A 12 -6.63 1.61 -1.61
CA VAL A 12 -5.69 0.50 -1.89
C VAL A 12 -4.73 0.86 -3.01
N ARG A 13 -5.19 1.54 -4.08
CA ARG A 13 -4.31 2.07 -5.13
C ARG A 13 -3.28 3.06 -4.58
N ARG A 14 -3.70 3.99 -3.72
CA ARG A 14 -2.76 4.90 -3.05
C ARG A 14 -1.75 4.14 -2.17
N GLY A 15 -2.16 3.03 -1.57
CA GLY A 15 -1.27 2.12 -0.85
C GLY A 15 -0.19 1.51 -1.75
N GLN A 16 -0.55 1.03 -2.95
CA GLN A 16 0.40 0.50 -3.95
C GLN A 16 1.46 1.55 -4.31
N GLU A 17 1.02 2.77 -4.66
CA GLU A 17 1.92 3.89 -5.00
C GLU A 17 2.93 4.18 -3.89
N LEU A 18 2.50 4.18 -2.62
CA LEU A 18 3.39 4.42 -1.48
C LEU A 18 4.33 3.23 -1.20
N LEU A 19 3.88 2.00 -1.42
CA LEU A 19 4.72 0.81 -1.28
C LEU A 19 5.83 0.77 -2.33
N GLU A 20 5.55 1.25 -3.54
CA GLU A 20 6.46 1.30 -4.68
C GLU A 20 7.47 2.45 -4.60
N SER A 21 7.03 3.63 -4.12
CA SER A 21 7.84 4.86 -4.18
C SER A 21 8.51 5.26 -2.86
N THR A 22 8.21 4.58 -1.75
CA THR A 22 8.71 4.98 -0.42
C THR A 22 9.13 3.80 0.46
N SER A 23 9.99 4.09 1.43
CA SER A 23 10.39 3.18 2.52
C SER A 23 9.47 3.22 3.75
N LEU A 24 8.30 3.87 3.65
CA LEU A 24 7.37 4.02 4.78
C LEU A 24 6.96 2.67 5.38
N SER A 25 6.83 2.60 6.70
CA SER A 25 6.26 1.42 7.35
C SER A 25 4.80 1.22 6.93
N ILE A 26 4.28 0.01 7.08
CA ILE A 26 2.86 -0.28 6.79
C ILE A 26 1.94 0.61 7.65
N GLU A 27 2.30 0.90 8.90
CA GLU A 27 1.53 1.79 9.77
C GLU A 27 1.51 3.23 9.25
N GLN A 28 2.65 3.75 8.79
CA GLN A 28 2.72 5.09 8.18
C GLN A 28 1.86 5.18 6.90
N ILE A 29 1.82 4.11 6.10
CA ILE A 29 0.97 4.02 4.91
C ILE A 29 -0.51 4.03 5.30
N VAL A 30 -0.90 3.26 6.31
CA VAL A 30 -2.29 3.20 6.80
C VAL A 30 -2.81 4.57 7.20
N SER A 31 -2.00 5.34 7.95
CA SER A 31 -2.32 6.71 8.35
C SER A 31 -2.49 7.66 7.16
N LYS A 32 -1.82 7.40 6.04
CA LYS A 32 -1.93 8.20 4.81
C LYS A 32 -3.10 7.81 3.93
N VAL A 33 -3.52 6.55 3.93
CA VAL A 33 -4.62 6.06 3.06
C VAL A 33 -5.98 6.05 3.75
N GLY A 34 -6.03 6.16 5.08
CA GLY A 34 -7.28 6.33 5.83
C GLY A 34 -8.18 5.09 5.86
N LEU A 35 -7.61 3.87 5.92
CA LEU A 35 -8.37 2.62 6.11
C LEU A 35 -8.58 2.23 7.59
N GLY A 36 -8.26 3.12 8.53
CA GLY A 36 -8.57 3.00 9.95
C GLY A 36 -7.64 2.07 10.74
N SER A 37 -7.15 0.99 10.13
CA SER A 37 -6.20 0.07 10.79
C SER A 37 -5.33 -0.70 9.81
N SER A 38 -4.17 -1.16 10.29
CA SER A 38 -3.24 -1.99 9.53
C SER A 38 -3.85 -3.36 9.17
N ALA A 39 -4.72 -3.90 10.03
CA ALA A 39 -5.45 -5.14 9.74
C ALA A 39 -6.45 -4.96 8.57
N ASN A 40 -7.24 -3.88 8.59
CA ASN A 40 -8.19 -3.59 7.50
C ASN A 40 -7.45 -3.30 6.18
N PHE A 41 -6.36 -2.53 6.23
CA PHE A 41 -5.55 -2.29 5.04
C PHE A 41 -5.03 -3.59 4.42
N ARG A 42 -4.42 -4.48 5.22
CA ARG A 42 -3.93 -5.79 4.71
C ARG A 42 -5.05 -6.61 4.11
N ALA A 43 -6.20 -6.71 4.78
CA ALA A 43 -7.34 -7.47 4.29
C ALA A 43 -7.87 -6.91 2.95
N GLN A 44 -8.07 -5.59 2.83
CA GLN A 44 -8.52 -4.98 1.58
C GLN A 44 -7.47 -5.07 0.47
N PHE A 45 -6.19 -4.96 0.82
CA PHE A 45 -5.09 -5.07 -0.13
C PHE A 45 -5.03 -6.48 -0.73
N VAL A 46 -5.01 -7.53 0.10
CA VAL A 46 -5.02 -8.92 -0.38
C VAL A 46 -6.26 -9.19 -1.23
N ARG A 47 -7.44 -8.73 -0.81
CA ARG A 47 -8.69 -8.92 -1.57
C ARG A 47 -8.68 -8.27 -2.95
N GLN A 48 -7.89 -7.22 -3.17
CA GLN A 48 -7.88 -6.47 -4.43
C GLN A 48 -6.65 -6.73 -5.30
N VAL A 49 -5.51 -7.02 -4.68
CA VAL A 49 -4.20 -7.16 -5.33
C VAL A 49 -3.73 -8.62 -5.35
N GLY A 50 -4.25 -9.47 -4.46
CA GLY A 50 -3.96 -10.91 -4.41
C GLY A 50 -2.74 -11.30 -3.56
N VAL A 51 -1.92 -10.34 -3.12
CA VAL A 51 -0.74 -10.56 -2.26
C VAL A 51 -0.72 -9.61 -1.06
N SER A 52 0.06 -9.90 -0.03
CA SER A 52 0.19 -8.97 1.10
C SER A 52 0.95 -7.69 0.71
N PRO A 53 0.76 -6.56 1.41
CA PRO A 53 1.53 -5.33 1.17
C PRO A 53 3.05 -5.52 1.23
N SER A 54 3.53 -6.40 2.12
CA SER A 54 4.95 -6.69 2.28
C SER A 54 5.52 -7.48 1.10
N GLU A 55 4.78 -8.49 0.62
CA GLU A 55 5.15 -9.26 -0.58
C GLU A 55 5.08 -8.39 -1.83
N TYR A 56 4.06 -7.54 -1.93
CA TYR A 56 3.93 -6.55 -2.98
C TYR A 56 5.18 -5.66 -3.02
N ARG A 57 5.53 -5.00 -1.91
CA ARG A 57 6.75 -4.18 -1.81
C ARG A 57 8.00 -4.95 -2.21
N ARG A 58 8.17 -6.19 -1.76
CA ARG A 58 9.35 -7.01 -2.09
C ARG A 58 9.49 -7.25 -3.59
N SER A 59 8.36 -7.36 -4.31
CA SER A 59 8.35 -7.56 -5.76
C SER A 59 8.88 -6.33 -6.52
N PHE A 60 8.75 -5.12 -5.94
CA PHE A 60 9.32 -3.89 -6.49
C PHE A 60 10.70 -3.55 -5.90
N GLY A 61 10.98 -3.98 -4.67
CA GLY A 61 12.25 -3.75 -3.97
C GLY A 61 13.44 -4.52 -4.54
N GLY A 62 13.22 -5.43 -5.49
CA GLY A 62 14.28 -6.04 -6.33
C GLY A 62 14.73 -5.14 -7.49
N ARG A 63 14.01 -4.06 -7.78
CA ARG A 63 14.36 -3.09 -8.83
C ARG A 63 14.19 -1.66 -8.31
N SER A 64 15.31 -1.18 -7.77
CA SER A 64 15.69 0.24 -7.62
C SER A 64 15.15 0.98 -6.38
N PHE A 65 15.72 2.08 -5.89
CA PHE A 65 16.74 3.02 -6.39
C PHE A 65 17.58 3.49 -5.18
N GLY A 66 18.89 3.67 -5.37
CA GLY A 66 19.70 4.40 -4.40
C GLY A 66 19.20 5.83 -4.27
N ALA A 67 18.64 6.16 -3.11
CA ALA A 67 18.57 7.54 -2.65
C ALA A 67 19.69 7.72 -1.62
N SER A 68 20.86 8.04 -2.18
CA SER A 68 21.89 8.80 -1.51
C SER A 68 21.31 10.19 -1.18
N LEU A 69 21.40 10.57 0.10
CA LEU A 69 21.44 11.95 0.61
C LEU A 69 22.38 11.85 1.81
N ALA A 70 23.65 12.29 1.79
CA ALA A 70 24.14 13.63 1.46
C ALA A 70 23.32 14.72 2.17
#